data_AF-A0A931QJ16-F1
#
_entry.id   AF-A0A931QJ16-F1
#
_cell.length_a   1.000
_cell.length_b   1.000
_cell.length_c   1.000
_cell.angle_alpha   90.00
_cell.angle_beta   90.00
_cell.angle_gamma   90.00
#
_symmetry.space_group_name_H-M   'P 1'
#
loop_
_entity.id
_entity.type
_entity.pdbx_description
1 polymer ?
#
loop_
_entity_poly.entity_id
_entity_poly.type
_entity_poly.pdbx_seq_one_letter_code
_entity_poly.pdbx_strand_id
1 'polypeptide(L)'
;HQIRVHLSFLGTPVVGDKIYGHDERDFIRFIETGMTPEMETRLLLARHALHAARVEFLHHNLRRDVEIAAPLPEDMREFIEARGGSTATTLERASIA
;
A
#
# COMPACT_ATOMS: atom_id res chain seq x y z
N HIS A 1 3.02 -12.45 -1.90
CA HIS A 1 3.18 -11.15 -1.19
C HIS A 1 4.52 -10.49 -1.50
N GLN A 2 4.93 -10.39 -2.77
CA GLN A 2 6.32 -10.07 -3.15
C GLN A 2 6.81 -8.72 -2.60
N ILE A 3 6.06 -7.64 -2.80
CA ILE A 3 6.42 -6.31 -2.27
C ILE A 3 6.52 -6.35 -0.73
N ARG A 4 5.52 -6.94 -0.07
CA ARG A 4 5.42 -6.97 1.40
C ARG A 4 6.57 -7.75 2.05
N VAL A 5 6.89 -8.95 1.53
CA VAL A 5 7.97 -9.78 2.08
C VAL A 5 9.35 -9.15 1.82
N HIS A 6 9.56 -8.53 0.66
CA HIS A 6 10.83 -7.85 0.38
C HIS A 6 11.04 -6.62 1.26
N LEU A 7 10.00 -5.80 1.45
CA LEU A 7 10.07 -4.64 2.32
C LEU A 7 10.29 -5.04 3.79
N SER A 8 9.66 -6.11 4.25
CA SER A 8 9.90 -6.70 5.57
C SER A 8 11.33 -7.24 5.71
N PHE A 9 11.84 -7.96 4.72
CA PHE A 9 13.22 -8.46 4.68
C PHE A 9 14.26 -7.32 4.78
N LEU A 10 13.96 -6.15 4.19
CA LEU A 10 14.81 -4.96 4.28
C LEU A 10 14.69 -4.21 5.62
N GLY A 11 13.86 -4.69 6.56
CA GLY A 11 13.63 -4.04 7.85
C GLY A 11 12.67 -2.83 7.79
N THR A 12 12.00 -2.63 6.66
CA THR A 12 11.07 -1.53 6.41
C THR A 12 9.69 -2.06 6.01
N PRO A 13 8.98 -2.80 6.88
CA PRO A 13 7.73 -3.46 6.53
C PRO A 13 6.62 -2.47 6.16
N VAL A 14 5.65 -2.96 5.40
CA VAL A 14 4.48 -2.16 4.98
C VAL A 14 3.62 -1.82 6.21
N VAL A 15 3.24 -0.55 6.35
CA VAL A 15 2.31 -0.09 7.40
C VAL A 15 0.97 -0.83 7.28
N GLY A 16 0.36 -1.20 8.41
CA GLY A 16 -0.91 -1.95 8.43
C GLY A 16 -0.78 -3.44 8.08
N ASP A 17 0.44 -3.95 7.83
CA ASP A 17 0.70 -5.36 7.56
C ASP A 17 0.71 -6.19 8.84
N LYS A 18 -0.26 -7.10 8.95
CA LYS A 18 -0.44 -7.97 10.13
C LYS A 18 0.41 -9.24 10.05
N ILE A 19 0.98 -9.56 8.88
CA ILE A 19 1.72 -10.81 8.63
C ILE A 19 3.23 -10.55 8.62
N TYR A 20 3.68 -9.52 7.91
CA TYR A 20 5.11 -9.19 7.75
C TYR A 20 5.52 -7.91 8.50
N GLY A 21 4.69 -7.45 9.44
CA GLY A 21 4.91 -6.26 10.25
C GLY A 21 5.92 -6.49 11.39
N HIS A 22 5.84 -5.65 12.42
CA HIS A 22 6.77 -5.70 13.56
C HIS A 22 6.49 -6.81 14.56
N ASP A 23 5.23 -7.26 14.68
CA ASP A 23 4.85 -8.35 15.59
C ASP A 23 4.07 -9.42 14.81
N GLU A 24 4.66 -10.60 14.66
CA GLU A 24 4.08 -11.75 13.96
C GLU A 24 2.74 -12.22 14.57
N ARG A 25 2.46 -11.85 15.83
CA ARG A 25 1.19 -12.16 16.50
C ARG A 25 0.05 -11.22 16.10
N ASP A 26 0.31 -10.14 15.35
CA ASP A 26 -0.74 -9.21 14.90
C ASP A 26 -1.78 -9.92 14.04
N PHE A 27 -1.37 -10.86 13.19
CA PHE A 27 -2.32 -11.65 12.41
C PHE A 27 -3.22 -12.51 13.30
N ILE A 28 -2.64 -13.24 14.26
CA ILE A 28 -3.40 -14.13 15.16
C ILE A 28 -4.37 -13.30 16.01
N ARG A 29 -3.90 -12.22 16.64
CA ARG A 29 -4.77 -11.34 17.44
C ARG A 29 -5.90 -10.74 16.61
N PHE A 30 -5.64 -10.36 15.37
CA PHE A 30 -6.68 -9.81 14.50
C PHE A 30 -7.79 -10.83 14.22
N ILE A 31 -7.44 -12.11 14.01
CA ILE A 31 -8.42 -13.18 13.81
C ILE A 31 -9.24 -13.43 15.09
N GLU A 32 -8.61 -13.37 16.25
CA GLU A 32 -9.25 -13.64 17.54
C GLU A 32 -10.14 -12.49 18.03
N THR A 33 -9.69 -11.24 17.82
CA THR A 33 -10.28 -10.06 18.46
C THR A 33 -10.80 -8.99 17.50
N GLY A 34 -10.57 -9.17 16.20
CA GLY A 34 -10.80 -8.12 15.21
C GLY A 34 -9.77 -6.99 15.30
N MET A 35 -10.14 -5.80 14.82
CA MET A 35 -9.31 -4.61 15.00
C MET A 35 -9.58 -4.00 16.37
N THR A 36 -8.57 -3.98 17.23
CA THR A 36 -8.61 -3.32 18.54
C THR A 36 -7.94 -1.94 18.48
N PRO A 37 -8.29 -0.99 19.37
CA PRO A 37 -7.65 0.33 19.42
C PRO A 37 -6.13 0.29 19.59
N GLU A 38 -5.62 -0.67 20.37
CA GLU A 38 -4.18 -0.88 20.57
C GLU A 38 -3.50 -1.31 19.27
N MET A 39 -4.14 -2.21 18.51
CA MET A 39 -3.66 -2.65 17.21
C MET A 39 -3.70 -1.53 16.19
N GLU A 40 -4.76 -0.72 16.16
CA GLU A 40 -4.85 0.42 15.27
C GLU A 40 -3.73 1.45 15.53
N THR A 41 -3.44 1.71 16.81
CA THR A 41 -2.33 2.59 17.22
C THR A 41 -0.97 2.05 16.77
N ARG A 42 -0.75 0.73 16.80
CA ARG A 42 0.52 0.11 16.40
C ARG A 42 0.65 -0.07 14.88
N LEU A 43 -0.40 -0.54 14.24
CA LEU A 43 -0.43 -0.83 12.80
C LEU A 43 -0.60 0.43 11.96
N LEU A 44 -1.08 1.52 12.58
CA LEU A 44 -1.31 2.85 12.03
C LEU A 44 -2.34 2.95 10.89
N LEU A 45 -2.64 1.85 10.21
CA LEU A 45 -3.69 1.70 9.22
C LEU A 45 -4.39 0.36 9.37
N ALA A 46 -5.69 0.33 9.09
CA ALA A 46 -6.51 -0.86 9.19
C ALA A 46 -6.14 -1.93 8.14
N ARG A 47 -5.53 -1.53 7.02
CA ARG A 47 -5.07 -2.39 5.92
C ARG A 47 -3.65 -2.05 5.50
N HIS A 48 -3.05 -2.92 4.70
CA HIS A 48 -1.74 -2.68 4.10
C HIS A 48 -1.70 -1.32 3.39
N ALA A 49 -0.69 -0.52 3.71
CA ALA A 49 -0.33 0.69 2.98
C ALA A 49 0.29 0.37 1.61
N LEU A 50 -0.44 -0.41 0.80
CA LEU A 50 -0.06 -0.86 -0.53
C LEU A 50 -1.22 -0.61 -1.50
N HIS A 51 -0.96 0.16 -2.56
CA HIS A 51 -1.93 0.57 -3.57
C HIS A 51 -1.37 0.38 -4.97
N ALA A 52 -2.14 -0.25 -5.85
CA ALA A 52 -1.79 -0.38 -7.26
C ALA A 52 -2.23 0.88 -8.01
N ALA A 53 -1.37 1.90 -8.01
CA ALA A 53 -1.70 3.23 -8.53
C ALA A 53 -1.82 3.29 -10.06
N ARG A 54 -1.15 2.39 -10.78
CA ARG A 54 -1.10 2.38 -12.25
C ARG A 54 -0.92 0.97 -12.77
N VAL A 55 -1.59 0.65 -13.86
CA VAL A 55 -1.35 -0.55 -14.66
C VAL A 55 -1.27 -0.15 -16.14
N GLU A 56 -0.31 -0.73 -16.85
CA GLU A 56 -0.06 -0.49 -18.26
C GLU A 56 0.11 -1.84 -18.94
N PHE A 57 -0.62 -2.05 -20.04
CA PHE A 57 -0.56 -3.30 -20.79
C PHE A 57 -1.03 -3.11 -22.23
N LEU A 58 -0.55 -3.99 -23.13
CA LEU A 58 -1.04 -4.08 -24.49
C LEU A 58 -2.44 -4.71 -24.49
N HIS A 59 -3.46 -3.94 -24.85
CA HIS A 59 -4.82 -4.46 -24.91
C HIS A 59 -5.02 -5.31 -26.17
N HIS A 60 -5.16 -6.62 -25.99
CA HIS A 60 -5.19 -7.59 -27.10
C HIS A 60 -6.20 -7.26 -28.21
N ASN A 61 -7.43 -6.88 -27.86
CA ASN A 61 -8.48 -6.58 -28.86
C ASN A 61 -8.31 -5.20 -29.52
N LEU A 62 -7.75 -4.22 -28.81
CA LEU A 62 -7.58 -2.85 -29.30
C LEU A 62 -6.23 -2.67 -30.01
N ARG A 63 -5.31 -3.64 -29.86
CA ARG A 63 -3.96 -3.63 -30.43
C ARG A 63 -3.19 -2.34 -30.13
N ARG A 64 -3.42 -1.77 -28.94
CA ARG A 64 -2.76 -0.55 -28.45
C ARG A 64 -2.47 -0.66 -26.97
N ASP A 65 -1.51 0.13 -26.51
CA ASP A 65 -1.23 0.26 -25.09
C ASP A 65 -2.39 0.95 -24.39
N VAL A 66 -2.78 0.37 -23.27
CA VAL A 66 -3.79 0.90 -22.37
C VAL A 66 -3.13 1.14 -21.03
N GLU A 67 -3.26 2.38 -20.56
CA GLU A 67 -2.89 2.78 -19.22
C GLU A 67 -4.16 3.03 -18.41
N ILE A 68 -4.20 2.48 -17.21
CA ILE A 68 -5.25 2.73 -16.23
C ILE A 68 -4.56 3.20 -14.95
N ALA A 69 -4.98 4.35 -14.45
CA ALA A 69 -4.53 4.90 -13.18
C ALA A 69 -5.66 4.91 -12.16
N ALA A 70 -5.33 4.68 -10.90
CA ALA A 70 -6.26 4.76 -9.78
C ALA A 70 -5.75 5.82 -8.79
N PRO A 71 -6.58 6.81 -8.42
CA PRO A 71 -6.18 7.84 -7.46
C PRO A 71 -5.80 7.19 -6.12
N LEU A 72 -4.97 7.90 -5.35
CA LEU A 72 -4.60 7.45 -4.02
C LEU A 72 -5.87 7.34 -3.14
N PRO A 73 -6.13 6.19 -2.52
CA PRO A 73 -7.27 6.02 -1.62
C PRO A 73 -7.28 7.03 -0.47
N GLU A 74 -8.48 7.35 0.01
CA GLU A 74 -8.70 8.37 1.04
C GLU A 74 -7.93 8.11 2.34
N ASP A 75 -8.01 6.89 2.87
CA ASP A 75 -7.30 6.48 4.08
C ASP A 75 -5.78 6.70 3.98
N MET A 76 -5.17 6.40 2.83
CA MET A 76 -3.75 6.61 2.58
C MET A 76 -3.38 8.08 2.40
N ARG A 77 -4.24 8.85 1.73
CA ARG A 77 -4.05 10.29 1.55
C ARG A 77 -4.05 11.00 2.90
N GLU A 78 -5.08 10.76 3.71
CA GLU A 78 -5.20 11.31 5.06
C GLU A 78 -4.02 10.88 5.94
N PHE A 79 -3.61 9.62 5.85
CA PHE A 79 -2.46 9.09 6.59
C PHE A 79 -1.15 9.81 6.29
N ILE A 80 -0.89 10.12 5.01
CA ILE A 80 0.31 10.81 4.54
C ILE A 80 0.27 12.28 4.97
N GLU A 81 -0.86 12.95 4.76
CA GLU A 81 -1.04 14.37 5.09
C GLU A 81 -0.92 14.60 6.60
N ALA A 82 -1.49 13.72 7.43
CA ALA A 82 -1.36 13.78 8.89
C ALA A 82 0.09 13.64 9.38
N ARG A 83 1.01 13.18 8.53
CA ARG A 83 2.45 13.02 8.82
C ARG A 83 3.33 14.05 8.09
N GLY A 84 2.71 15.07 7.51
CA GLY A 84 3.41 16.15 6.80
C GLY A 84 3.93 15.76 5.41
N GLY A 85 3.49 14.62 4.86
CA GLY A 85 3.81 14.23 3.50
C GLY A 85 2.92 14.94 2.47
N SER A 86 3.42 15.09 1.24
CA SER A 86 2.65 15.61 0.11
C SER A 86 2.05 14.47 -0.70
N THR A 87 0.77 14.61 -1.04
CA THR A 87 0.00 13.67 -1.87
C THR A 87 -0.11 14.14 -3.32
N ALA A 88 0.60 15.22 -3.69
CA ALA A 88 0.64 15.75 -5.04
C ALA A 88 1.25 14.72 -6.00
N THR A 89 0.43 14.22 -6.92
CA THR A 89 0.75 13.14 -7.85
C THR A 89 1.76 13.62 -8.92
N THR A 90 3.06 13.51 -8.68
CA THR A 90 4.04 13.54 -9.79
C THR A 90 4.14 12.14 -10.39
N LEU A 91 3.16 11.78 -11.20
CA LEU A 91 3.30 10.69 -12.17
C LEU A 91 3.68 11.31 -13.53
N GLU A 92 4.81 12.01 -13.58
CA GLU A 92 5.38 12.40 -14.87
C GLU A 92 6.05 11.19 -15.50
N ARG A 93 5.72 10.96 -16.78
CA ARG A 93 6.31 9.92 -17.61
C ARG A 93 7.84 10.05 -17.56
N ALA A 94 8.53 9.08 -17.00
CA ALA A 94 9.88 8.77 -17.45
C ALA A 94 9.72 8.15 -18.85
N SER A 95 9.62 9.01 -19.87
CA SER A 95 9.70 8.62 -21.27
C SER A 95 11.13 8.13 -21.51
N ILE A 96 11.35 6.82 -21.38
CA ILE A 96 12.59 6.20 -21.83
C ILE A 96 12.49 6.16 -23.35
N ALA A 97 13.24 7.05 -23.99
CA ALA A 97 13.49 7.04 -25.43
C ALA A 97 14.33 5.81 -25.82
#